data_AF-A0A380DR18-F1
#
_entry.id   AF-A0A380DR18-F1
#
_cell.length_a   1.000
_cell.length_b   1.000
_cell.length_c   1.000
_cell.angle_alpha   90.00
_cell.angle_beta   90.00
_cell.angle_gamma   90.00
#
_symmetry.space_group_name_H-M   'P 1'
#
loop_
_entity.id
_entity.type
_entity.pdbx_description
1 polymer ?
#
loop_
_entity_poly.entity_id
_entity_poly.type
_entity_poly.pdbx_seq_one_letter_code
_entity_poly.pdbx_strand_id
1 'polypeptide(L)'
;MPASAIGDIEIEKMLKNYNGHIVRFVSDKDELDGFVSQFMYDTAGEKIVLNNGEGHDMEAFLRKYAQAKILAELRKVKGYEDANNKAFKSLKENTKSKLGRVEELRANWLQANGGALSSSQQKLLESVSALIITEGLSQLVKEESSQLEKMYDNMKDKFQENWKNSQEAGNKIGTKLSHDEVLTALRNGDAYESKFETDPETKIKQKLKELNDINSDCHNYVSKIKDSVNAIVGNDQLLASQIAGVI
;
A
#
# COMPACT_ATOMS: atom_id res chain seq x y z
N MET A 1 14.37 -48.45 -3.60
CA MET A 1 14.32 -46.99 -3.34
C MET A 1 13.64 -46.80 -1.99
N PRO A 2 14.24 -46.09 -1.02
CA PRO A 2 13.58 -45.88 0.26
C PRO A 2 12.46 -44.84 0.10
N ALA A 3 11.36 -45.04 0.82
CA ALA A 3 10.14 -44.23 0.72
C ALA A 3 10.32 -42.73 1.04
N SER A 4 11.42 -42.34 1.72
CA SER A 4 11.70 -40.93 2.04
C SER A 4 11.96 -40.07 0.80
N ALA A 5 12.70 -40.60 -0.18
CA ALA A 5 13.06 -39.84 -1.39
C ALA A 5 11.86 -39.56 -2.31
N ILE A 6 10.77 -40.33 -2.22
CA ILE A 6 9.55 -40.12 -3.02
C ILE A 6 8.72 -38.97 -2.43
N GLY A 7 8.66 -38.87 -1.09
CA GLY A 7 7.95 -37.77 -0.41
C GLY A 7 8.60 -36.41 -0.64
N ASP A 8 9.93 -36.35 -0.66
CA ASP A 8 10.67 -35.10 -0.87
C ASP A 8 10.49 -34.53 -2.29
N ILE A 9 10.49 -35.39 -3.31
CA ILE A 9 10.27 -35.01 -4.72
C ILE A 9 8.84 -34.49 -4.93
N GLU A 10 7.85 -35.06 -4.24
CA GLU A 10 6.45 -34.65 -4.35
C GLU A 10 6.22 -33.29 -3.67
N ILE A 11 6.81 -33.07 -2.49
CA ILE A 11 6.77 -31.78 -1.78
C ILE A 11 7.47 -30.69 -2.61
N GLU A 12 8.65 -30.96 -3.16
CA GLU A 12 9.38 -30.00 -3.99
C GLU A 12 8.57 -29.59 -5.22
N LYS A 13 7.87 -30.55 -5.86
CA LYS A 13 6.98 -30.28 -6.99
C LYS A 13 5.73 -29.50 -6.58
N MET A 14 5.17 -29.75 -5.40
CA MET A 14 4.05 -28.97 -4.87
C MET A 14 4.47 -27.52 -4.58
N LEU A 15 5.65 -27.32 -3.99
CA LEU A 15 6.19 -25.98 -3.72
C LEU A 15 6.50 -25.21 -5.00
N LYS A 16 7.11 -25.87 -6.01
CA LYS A 16 7.38 -25.26 -7.32
C LYS A 16 6.11 -24.81 -8.06
N ASN A 17 4.99 -25.52 -7.86
CA ASN A 17 3.71 -25.21 -8.50
C ASN A 17 2.79 -24.30 -7.65
N TYR A 18 3.17 -23.98 -6.42
CA TYR A 18 2.37 -23.15 -5.53
C TYR A 18 2.55 -21.67 -5.88
N ASN A 19 1.45 -21.00 -6.27
CA ASN A 19 1.45 -19.58 -6.63
C ASN A 19 1.00 -18.64 -5.50
N GLY A 20 0.70 -19.19 -4.32
CA GLY A 20 0.29 -18.42 -3.16
C GLY A 20 1.48 -17.97 -2.30
N HIS A 21 1.19 -17.24 -1.23
CA HIS A 21 2.18 -16.84 -0.22
C HIS A 21 2.11 -17.79 0.98
N ILE A 22 3.19 -18.52 1.25
CA ILE A 22 3.31 -19.37 2.45
C ILE A 22 3.96 -18.55 3.55
N VAL A 23 3.32 -18.49 4.73
CA VAL A 23 3.86 -17.88 5.94
C VAL A 23 3.92 -18.94 7.04
N ARG A 24 5.07 -19.06 7.69
CA ARG A 24 5.35 -20.00 8.77
C ARG A 24 5.65 -19.23 10.05
N PHE A 25 4.81 -19.39 11.06
CA PHE A 25 5.05 -18.80 12.39
C PHE A 25 5.83 -19.79 13.25
N VAL A 26 6.87 -19.31 13.91
CA VAL A 26 7.78 -20.12 14.74
C VAL A 26 8.02 -19.40 16.06
N SER A 27 8.03 -20.10 17.19
CA SER A 27 8.41 -19.50 18.48
C SER A 27 9.93 -19.28 18.55
N ASP A 28 10.37 -18.26 19.29
CA ASP A 28 11.80 -17.92 19.44
C ASP A 28 12.64 -18.99 20.15
N LYS A 29 12.01 -19.91 20.90
CA LYS A 29 12.67 -21.06 21.52
C LYS A 29 12.21 -22.41 20.94
N ASP A 30 11.72 -22.41 19.71
CA ASP A 30 11.37 -23.65 19.01
C ASP A 30 12.62 -24.46 18.65
N GLU A 31 12.91 -25.47 19.47
CA GLU A 31 14.03 -26.40 19.28
C GLU A 31 13.89 -27.27 18.02
N LEU A 32 12.65 -27.54 17.57
CA LEU A 32 12.40 -28.34 16.37
C LEU A 32 12.69 -27.55 15.11
N ASP A 33 12.41 -26.24 15.08
CA ASP A 33 12.83 -25.38 13.98
C ASP A 33 14.36 -25.33 13.86
N GLY A 34 15.06 -25.23 14.99
CA GLY A 34 16.52 -25.34 15.04
C GLY A 34 17.00 -26.67 14.46
N PHE A 35 16.42 -27.79 14.89
CA PHE A 35 16.78 -29.14 14.44
C PHE A 35 16.50 -29.38 12.94
N VAL A 36 15.31 -28.99 12.45
CA VAL A 36 14.92 -29.10 11.03
C VAL A 36 15.85 -28.29 10.14
N SER A 37 16.20 -27.05 10.55
CA SER A 37 17.11 -26.17 9.82
C SER A 37 18.58 -26.62 9.81
N GLN A 38 18.94 -27.60 10.65
CA GLN A 38 20.32 -28.04 10.87
C GLN A 38 20.59 -29.42 10.28
N PHE A 39 19.57 -30.28 10.18
CA PHE A 39 19.80 -31.68 9.85
C PHE A 39 19.08 -32.22 8.62
N MET A 40 17.89 -31.76 8.18
CA MET A 40 17.20 -32.53 7.12
C MET A 40 16.29 -31.87 6.06
N TYR A 41 15.75 -30.64 6.11
CA TYR A 41 14.84 -30.19 5.03
C TYR A 41 14.79 -28.67 4.79
N ASP A 42 14.61 -28.26 3.54
CA ASP A 42 14.23 -26.88 3.18
C ASP A 42 12.78 -26.61 3.66
N THR A 43 12.60 -25.60 4.50
CA THR A 43 11.26 -25.17 4.93
C THR A 43 10.70 -24.14 3.97
N ALA A 44 9.47 -24.34 3.50
CA ALA A 44 8.82 -23.42 2.58
C ALA A 44 8.24 -22.18 3.27
N GLY A 45 8.31 -21.05 2.56
CA GLY A 45 7.62 -19.82 2.91
C GLY A 45 8.39 -18.85 3.81
N GLU A 46 7.78 -17.68 4.03
CA GLU A 46 8.28 -16.63 4.91
C GLU A 46 8.23 -17.11 6.37
N LYS A 47 9.37 -17.11 7.06
CA LYS A 47 9.43 -17.43 8.50
C LYS A 47 9.19 -16.17 9.33
N ILE A 48 8.26 -16.25 10.28
CA ILE A 48 7.99 -15.20 11.25
C ILE A 48 8.24 -15.74 12.64
N VAL A 49 9.25 -15.17 13.30
CA VAL A 49 9.62 -15.53 14.66
C VAL A 49 8.76 -14.75 15.66
N LEU A 50 8.07 -15.48 16.53
CA LEU A 50 7.31 -14.96 17.65
C LEU A 50 8.20 -14.95 18.88
N ASN A 51 8.57 -13.76 19.35
CA ASN A 51 9.28 -13.59 20.62
C ASN A 51 8.30 -13.79 21.78
N ASN A 52 7.92 -15.04 22.04
CA ASN A 52 6.96 -15.47 23.06
C ASN A 52 7.63 -16.26 24.20
N GLY A 53 8.88 -16.68 24.04
CA GLY A 53 9.64 -17.44 25.02
C GLY A 53 9.25 -18.92 25.10
N GLU A 54 8.50 -19.41 24.11
CA GLU A 54 7.86 -20.74 24.09
C GLU A 54 8.57 -21.70 23.12
N GLY A 55 8.32 -23.01 23.30
CA GLY A 55 8.82 -24.06 22.41
C GLY A 55 7.94 -24.29 21.17
N HIS A 56 7.94 -25.52 20.67
CA HIS A 56 7.20 -25.95 19.47
C HIS A 56 5.72 -26.31 19.72
N ASP A 57 5.26 -26.21 20.97
CA ASP A 57 3.91 -26.64 21.35
C ASP A 57 2.83 -25.77 20.69
N MET A 58 1.82 -26.43 20.12
CA MET A 58 0.69 -25.74 19.48
C MET A 58 -0.06 -24.81 20.45
N GLU A 59 -0.10 -25.15 21.74
CA GLU A 59 -0.74 -24.31 22.77
C GLU A 59 -0.12 -22.91 22.85
N ALA A 60 1.20 -22.80 22.67
CA ALA A 60 1.93 -21.53 22.68
C ALA A 60 1.40 -20.56 21.61
N PHE A 61 1.04 -21.09 20.43
CA PHE A 61 0.49 -20.32 19.32
C PHE A 61 -0.97 -19.91 19.54
N LEU A 62 -1.74 -20.66 20.33
CA LEU A 62 -3.14 -20.37 20.64
C LEU A 62 -3.31 -19.33 21.75
N ARG A 63 -2.23 -18.99 22.48
CA ARG A 63 -2.25 -17.95 23.52
C ARG A 63 -2.50 -16.56 22.92
N LYS A 64 -3.12 -15.69 23.73
CA LYS A 64 -3.55 -14.34 23.33
C LYS A 64 -2.43 -13.51 22.70
N TYR A 65 -1.21 -13.58 23.24
CA TYR A 65 -0.06 -12.84 22.69
C TYR A 65 0.31 -13.31 21.29
N ALA A 66 0.51 -14.63 21.12
CA ALA A 66 0.87 -15.21 19.83
C ALA A 66 -0.23 -15.00 18.78
N GLN A 67 -1.50 -15.25 19.14
CA GLN A 67 -2.64 -14.97 18.28
C GLN A 67 -2.72 -13.50 17.85
N ALA A 68 -2.44 -12.55 18.76
CA ALA A 68 -2.42 -11.14 18.39
C ALA A 68 -1.33 -10.80 17.35
N LYS A 69 -0.14 -11.39 17.47
CA LYS A 69 0.96 -11.22 16.50
C LYS A 69 0.66 -11.88 15.16
N ILE A 70 0.16 -13.12 15.17
CA ILE A 70 -0.25 -13.86 13.97
C ILE A 70 -1.35 -13.09 13.23
N LEU A 71 -2.39 -12.65 13.94
CA LEU A 71 -3.47 -11.87 13.36
C LEU A 71 -2.98 -10.52 12.82
N ALA A 72 -2.04 -9.86 13.51
CA ALA A 72 -1.47 -8.60 13.02
C ALA A 72 -0.76 -8.79 11.67
N GLU A 73 0.01 -9.87 11.52
CA GLU A 73 0.67 -10.18 10.26
C GLU A 73 -0.33 -10.53 9.15
N LEU A 74 -1.23 -11.48 9.42
CA LEU A 74 -2.21 -11.96 8.43
C LEU A 74 -3.17 -10.84 7.98
N ARG A 75 -3.34 -9.81 8.81
CA ARG A 75 -4.21 -8.67 8.52
C ARG A 75 -3.47 -7.47 7.94
N LYS A 76 -2.17 -7.51 7.63
CA LYS A 76 -1.46 -6.34 7.08
C LYS A 76 -2.14 -5.79 5.82
N VAL A 77 -2.44 -6.65 4.84
CA VAL A 77 -3.16 -6.27 3.60
C VAL A 77 -4.54 -5.69 3.92
N LYS A 78 -5.30 -6.37 4.76
CA LYS A 78 -6.61 -5.88 5.24
C LYS A 78 -6.50 -4.56 6.01
N GLY A 79 -5.40 -4.33 6.73
CA GLY A 79 -5.16 -3.11 7.48
C GLY A 79 -4.96 -1.90 6.57
N TYR A 80 -4.26 -2.06 5.46
CA TYR A 80 -4.16 -1.03 4.42
C TYR A 80 -5.52 -0.75 3.78
N GLU A 81 -6.30 -1.80 3.46
CA GLU A 81 -7.66 -1.68 2.92
C GLU A 81 -8.62 -0.96 3.88
N ASP A 82 -8.62 -1.36 5.16
CA ASP A 82 -9.45 -0.75 6.21
C ASP A 82 -9.07 0.73 6.41
N ALA A 83 -7.78 1.07 6.34
CA ALA A 83 -7.31 2.45 6.41
C ALA A 83 -7.81 3.29 5.22
N ASN A 84 -7.72 2.76 4.00
CA ASN A 84 -8.26 3.41 2.79
C ASN A 84 -9.78 3.61 2.88
N ASN A 85 -10.51 2.58 3.31
CA ASN A 85 -11.96 2.66 3.50
C ASN A 85 -12.36 3.73 4.53
N LYS A 86 -11.58 3.89 5.59
CA LYS A 86 -11.79 4.93 6.61
C LYS A 86 -11.53 6.32 6.04
N ALA A 87 -10.41 6.50 5.34
CA ALA A 87 -10.05 7.73 4.62
C ALA A 87 -11.17 8.15 3.66
N PHE A 88 -11.60 7.23 2.79
CA PHE A 88 -12.69 7.43 1.85
C PHE A 88 -13.97 7.93 2.52
N LYS A 89 -14.44 7.25 3.57
CA LYS A 89 -15.65 7.66 4.30
C LYS A 89 -15.52 9.06 4.87
N SER A 90 -14.40 9.36 5.52
CA SER A 90 -14.15 10.67 6.13
C SER A 90 -14.12 11.79 5.10
N LEU A 91 -13.40 11.60 3.99
CA LEU A 91 -13.26 12.59 2.92
C LEU A 91 -14.57 12.80 2.18
N LYS A 92 -15.34 11.74 1.95
CA LYS A 92 -16.67 11.83 1.35
C LYS A 92 -17.62 12.69 2.18
N GLU A 93 -17.68 12.47 3.50
CA GLU A 93 -18.54 13.27 4.38
C GLU A 93 -18.06 14.73 4.46
N ASN A 94 -16.74 14.98 4.51
CA ASN A 94 -16.20 16.34 4.47
C ASN A 94 -16.56 17.07 3.16
N THR A 95 -16.40 16.39 2.02
CA THR A 95 -16.74 16.92 0.69
C THR A 95 -18.22 17.25 0.60
N LYS A 96 -19.08 16.34 1.07
CA LYS A 96 -20.54 16.55 1.11
C LYS A 96 -20.93 17.74 1.98
N SER A 97 -20.31 17.89 3.15
CA SER A 97 -20.53 19.04 4.04
C SER A 97 -20.15 20.37 3.37
N LYS A 98 -18.98 20.42 2.69
CA LYS A 98 -18.55 21.60 1.94
C LYS A 98 -19.49 21.94 0.78
N LEU A 99 -19.99 20.94 0.04
CA LEU A 99 -20.99 21.14 -1.00
C LEU A 99 -22.31 21.68 -0.42
N GLY A 100 -22.73 21.21 0.76
CA GLY A 100 -23.89 21.77 1.46
C GLY A 100 -23.77 23.28 1.70
N ARG A 101 -22.57 23.77 2.04
CA ARG A 101 -22.31 25.20 2.21
C ARG A 101 -22.39 25.99 0.90
N VAL A 102 -22.11 25.36 -0.24
CA VAL A 102 -22.30 25.99 -1.57
C VAL A 102 -23.79 26.14 -1.88
N GLU A 103 -24.60 25.14 -1.56
CA GLU A 103 -26.06 25.22 -1.72
C GLU A 103 -26.70 26.24 -0.77
N GLU A 104 -26.19 26.37 0.47
CA GLU A 104 -26.59 27.46 1.38
C GLU A 104 -26.27 28.84 0.78
N LEU A 105 -25.06 29.01 0.22
CA LEU A 105 -24.67 30.26 -0.45
C LEU A 105 -25.58 30.56 -1.65
N ARG A 106 -25.90 29.55 -2.45
CA ARG A 106 -26.83 29.65 -3.57
C ARG A 106 -28.20 30.14 -3.13
N ALA A 107 -28.76 29.56 -2.07
CA ALA A 107 -30.05 29.96 -1.51
C ALA A 107 -30.04 31.41 -1.03
N ASN A 108 -28.98 31.82 -0.32
CA ASN A 108 -28.82 33.19 0.16
C ASN A 108 -28.76 34.20 -0.99
N TRP A 109 -28.03 33.91 -2.07
CA TRP A 109 -27.97 34.78 -3.24
C TRP A 109 -29.29 34.86 -4.00
N LEU A 110 -30.02 33.75 -4.13
CA LEU A 110 -31.37 33.77 -4.71
C LEU A 110 -32.31 34.67 -3.90
N GLN A 111 -32.25 34.61 -2.58
CA GLN A 111 -33.06 35.47 -1.72
C GLN A 111 -32.66 36.95 -1.85
N ALA A 112 -31.36 37.25 -1.88
CA ALA A 112 -30.86 38.63 -2.00
C ALA A 112 -31.16 39.28 -3.36
N ASN A 113 -31.16 38.50 -4.44
CA ASN A 113 -31.33 38.99 -5.81
C ASN A 113 -32.79 38.96 -6.31
N GLY A 114 -33.78 38.65 -5.46
CA GLY A 114 -35.18 38.56 -5.90
C GLY A 114 -35.50 37.33 -6.77
N GLY A 115 -34.77 36.23 -6.59
CA GLY A 115 -35.09 34.91 -7.16
C GLY A 115 -34.25 34.47 -8.36
N ALA A 116 -33.29 35.28 -8.83
CA ALA A 116 -32.42 34.92 -9.94
C ALA A 116 -30.93 35.12 -9.62
N LEU A 117 -30.09 34.22 -10.13
CA LEU A 117 -28.63 34.38 -10.08
C LEU A 117 -28.14 35.05 -11.37
N SER A 118 -27.14 35.91 -11.23
CA SER A 118 -26.39 36.38 -12.39
C SER A 118 -25.54 35.26 -13.00
N SER A 119 -25.11 35.44 -14.25
CA SER A 119 -24.23 34.47 -14.92
C SER A 119 -22.88 34.31 -14.19
N SER A 120 -22.33 35.38 -13.60
CA SER A 120 -21.07 35.30 -12.83
C SER A 120 -21.25 34.50 -11.54
N GLN A 121 -22.34 34.73 -10.79
CA GLN A 121 -22.68 33.96 -9.60
C GLN A 121 -22.87 32.47 -9.89
N GLN A 122 -23.58 32.13 -10.99
CA GLN A 122 -23.76 30.74 -11.37
C GLN A 122 -22.42 30.06 -11.70
N LYS A 123 -21.58 30.69 -12.53
CA LYS A 123 -20.25 30.17 -12.88
C LYS A 123 -19.35 30.02 -11.65
N LEU A 124 -19.44 30.94 -10.69
CA LEU A 124 -18.68 30.88 -9.45
C LEU A 124 -19.11 29.68 -8.60
N LEU A 125 -20.41 29.46 -8.39
CA LEU A 125 -20.93 28.30 -7.64
C LEU A 125 -20.52 26.97 -8.30
N GLU A 126 -20.63 26.88 -9.62
CA GLU A 126 -20.19 25.71 -10.39
C GLU A 126 -18.68 25.45 -10.22
N SER A 127 -17.86 26.50 -10.33
CA SER A 127 -16.40 26.40 -10.21
C SER A 127 -15.96 26.04 -8.79
N VAL A 128 -16.60 26.60 -7.76
CA VAL A 128 -16.33 26.25 -6.36
C VAL A 128 -16.76 24.83 -6.04
N SER A 129 -17.90 24.37 -6.58
CA SER A 129 -18.35 22.97 -6.43
C SER A 129 -17.35 22.01 -7.07
N ALA A 130 -16.91 22.30 -8.29
CA ALA A 130 -15.88 21.52 -8.99
C ALA A 130 -14.56 21.51 -8.19
N LEU A 131 -14.16 22.64 -7.60
CA LEU A 131 -12.98 22.71 -6.76
C LEU A 131 -13.11 21.81 -5.53
N ILE A 132 -14.22 21.88 -4.80
CA ILE A 132 -14.47 21.07 -3.60
C ILE A 132 -14.40 19.57 -3.92
N ILE A 133 -15.04 19.14 -5.02
CA ILE A 133 -15.02 17.74 -5.46
C ILE A 133 -13.60 17.32 -5.83
N THR A 134 -12.88 18.14 -6.60
CA THR A 134 -11.53 17.83 -7.08
C THR A 134 -10.52 17.80 -5.92
N GLU A 135 -10.61 18.72 -4.96
CA GLU A 135 -9.78 18.69 -3.74
C GLU A 135 -10.06 17.44 -2.90
N GLY A 136 -11.34 17.04 -2.75
CA GLY A 136 -11.71 15.82 -2.04
C GLY A 136 -11.14 14.57 -2.68
N LEU A 137 -11.24 14.45 -4.01
CA LEU A 137 -10.67 13.34 -4.78
C LEU A 137 -9.14 13.36 -4.74
N SER A 138 -8.50 14.52 -4.90
CA SER A 138 -7.04 14.65 -4.83
C SER A 138 -6.50 14.23 -3.47
N GLN A 139 -7.20 14.58 -2.39
CA GLN A 139 -6.82 14.15 -1.04
C GLN A 139 -7.00 12.64 -0.85
N LEU A 140 -8.04 12.04 -1.43
CA LEU A 140 -8.25 10.59 -1.39
C LEU A 140 -7.12 9.84 -2.09
N VAL A 141 -6.80 10.25 -3.32
CA VAL A 141 -5.69 9.66 -4.09
C VAL A 141 -4.39 9.76 -3.31
N LYS A 142 -4.11 10.89 -2.67
CA LYS A 142 -2.92 11.08 -1.83
C LYS A 142 -2.90 10.14 -0.62
N GLU A 143 -4.02 9.96 0.07
CA GLU A 143 -4.11 9.07 1.24
C GLU A 143 -3.95 7.59 0.85
N GLU A 144 -4.62 7.15 -0.21
CA GLU A 144 -4.47 5.79 -0.75
C GLU A 144 -3.05 5.55 -1.26
N SER A 145 -2.44 6.54 -1.93
CA SER A 145 -1.06 6.48 -2.38
C SER A 145 -0.10 6.24 -1.22
N SER A 146 -0.26 6.97 -0.12
CA SER A 146 0.59 6.81 1.07
C SER A 146 0.46 5.41 1.70
N GLN A 147 -0.72 4.77 1.63
CA GLN A 147 -0.87 3.39 2.10
C GLN A 147 -0.19 2.39 1.15
N LEU A 148 -0.31 2.59 -0.16
CA LEU A 148 0.38 1.77 -1.16
C LEU A 148 1.90 1.89 -1.05
N GLU A 149 2.42 3.10 -0.83
CA GLU A 149 3.85 3.34 -0.57
C GLU A 149 4.34 2.52 0.63
N LYS A 150 3.63 2.60 1.77
CA LYS A 150 3.98 1.81 2.96
C LYS A 150 3.90 0.31 2.72
N MET A 151 2.92 -0.14 1.94
CA MET A 151 2.79 -1.56 1.59
C MET A 151 3.97 -2.00 0.72
N TYR A 152 4.34 -1.20 -0.27
CA TYR A 152 5.45 -1.49 -1.17
C TYR A 152 6.81 -1.43 -0.49
N ASP A 153 7.04 -0.51 0.43
CA ASP A 153 8.25 -0.45 1.25
C ASP A 153 8.40 -1.73 2.09
N ASN A 154 7.33 -2.19 2.73
CA ASN A 154 7.33 -3.44 3.49
C ASN A 154 7.60 -4.65 2.58
N MET A 155 7.01 -4.68 1.38
CA MET A 155 7.28 -5.74 0.41
C MET A 155 8.75 -5.74 -0.05
N LYS A 156 9.33 -4.56 -0.28
CA LYS A 156 10.74 -4.42 -0.64
C LYS A 156 11.64 -5.01 0.44
N ASP A 157 11.43 -4.64 1.70
CA ASP A 157 12.21 -5.18 2.83
C ASP A 157 12.14 -6.72 2.87
N LYS A 158 10.96 -7.30 2.65
CA LYS A 158 10.77 -8.75 2.60
C LYS A 158 11.49 -9.42 1.42
N PHE A 159 11.49 -8.79 0.24
CA PHE A 159 12.20 -9.30 -0.93
C PHE A 159 13.71 -9.34 -0.70
N GLN A 160 14.27 -8.28 -0.11
CA GLN A 160 15.68 -8.20 0.29
C GLN A 160 16.03 -9.26 1.35
N GLU A 161 15.18 -9.40 2.37
CA GLU A 161 15.36 -10.41 3.42
C GLU A 161 15.32 -11.83 2.86
N ASN A 162 14.39 -12.14 1.95
CA ASN A 162 14.30 -13.46 1.32
C ASN A 162 15.56 -13.82 0.52
N TRP A 163 16.12 -12.87 -0.24
CA TRP A 163 17.37 -13.11 -0.96
C TRP A 163 18.55 -13.32 -0.01
N LYS A 164 18.65 -12.50 1.04
CA LYS A 164 19.67 -12.64 2.08
C LYS A 164 19.59 -14.00 2.78
N ASN A 165 18.40 -14.41 3.21
CA ASN A 165 18.17 -15.69 3.87
C ASN A 165 18.51 -16.88 2.97
N SER A 166 18.24 -16.78 1.66
CA SER A 166 18.63 -17.80 0.68
C SER A 166 20.15 -17.98 0.62
N GLN A 167 20.91 -16.88 0.63
CA GLN A 167 22.38 -16.91 0.67
C GLN A 167 22.89 -17.49 1.99
N GLU A 168 22.31 -17.08 3.14
CA GLU A 168 22.69 -17.59 4.46
C GLU A 168 22.46 -19.11 4.57
N ALA A 169 21.31 -19.60 4.11
CA ALA A 169 21.00 -21.03 4.05
C ALA A 169 21.99 -21.79 3.16
N GLY A 170 22.26 -21.25 1.96
CA GLY A 170 23.24 -21.82 1.03
C GLY A 170 24.64 -21.94 1.64
N ASN A 171 25.12 -20.89 2.32
CA ASN A 171 26.43 -20.89 2.99
C ASN A 171 26.49 -21.86 4.18
N LYS A 172 25.39 -22.02 4.93
CA LYS A 172 25.31 -22.93 6.08
C LYS A 172 25.39 -24.40 5.65
N ILE A 173 24.78 -24.76 4.52
CA ILE A 173 24.82 -26.12 3.97
C ILE A 173 26.13 -26.36 3.21
N GLY A 174 26.51 -25.41 2.35
CA GLY A 174 27.69 -25.44 1.50
C GLY A 174 28.99 -25.02 2.20
N THR A 175 29.26 -25.51 3.42
CA THR A 175 30.41 -25.07 4.24
C THR A 175 31.79 -25.19 3.59
N LYS A 176 31.91 -26.00 2.52
CA LYS A 176 33.14 -26.20 1.73
C LYS A 176 33.11 -25.54 0.35
N LEU A 177 31.99 -24.92 -0.01
CA LEU A 177 31.79 -24.26 -1.28
C LEU A 177 32.28 -22.81 -1.18
N SER A 178 32.85 -22.32 -2.26
CA SER A 178 33.04 -20.89 -2.48
C SER A 178 31.71 -20.17 -2.64
N HIS A 179 31.73 -18.85 -2.52
CA HIS A 179 30.54 -18.01 -2.71
C HIS A 179 29.86 -18.25 -4.08
N ASP A 180 30.64 -18.32 -5.16
CA ASP A 180 30.10 -18.54 -6.51
C ASP A 180 29.50 -19.95 -6.69
N GLU A 181 30.06 -20.95 -6.03
CA GLU A 181 29.51 -22.31 -6.02
C GLU A 181 28.18 -22.37 -5.25
N VAL A 182 28.06 -21.62 -4.15
CA VAL A 182 26.78 -21.46 -3.42
C VAL A 182 25.75 -20.76 -4.30
N LEU A 183 26.10 -19.65 -4.94
CA LEU A 183 25.18 -18.93 -5.85
C LEU A 183 24.74 -19.80 -7.04
N THR A 184 25.66 -20.61 -7.59
CA THR A 184 25.35 -21.56 -8.67
C THR A 184 24.40 -22.65 -8.20
N ALA A 185 24.62 -23.21 -7.01
CA ALA A 185 23.74 -24.22 -6.42
C ALA A 185 22.34 -23.66 -6.15
N LEU A 186 22.23 -22.46 -5.56
CA LEU A 186 20.97 -21.75 -5.35
C LEU A 186 20.25 -21.51 -6.68
N ARG A 187 20.96 -21.04 -7.71
CA ARG A 187 20.39 -20.82 -9.04
C ARG A 187 19.87 -22.11 -9.68
N ASN A 188 20.58 -23.23 -9.51
CA ASN A 188 20.10 -24.54 -9.97
C ASN A 188 18.82 -24.99 -9.23
N GLY A 189 18.67 -24.57 -7.97
CA GLY A 189 17.44 -24.68 -7.18
C GLY A 189 16.37 -23.63 -7.49
N ASP A 190 16.54 -22.84 -8.56
CA ASP A 190 15.63 -21.77 -8.98
C ASP A 190 15.51 -20.62 -7.94
N ALA A 191 16.58 -20.40 -7.17
CA ALA A 191 16.77 -19.31 -6.22
C ALA A 191 17.90 -18.37 -6.67
N TYR A 192 17.56 -17.20 -7.19
CA TYR A 192 18.52 -16.20 -7.65
C TYR A 192 18.01 -14.77 -7.45
N GLU A 193 18.93 -13.83 -7.30
CA GLU A 193 18.67 -12.43 -6.93
C GLU A 193 17.55 -11.79 -7.75
N SER A 194 17.59 -11.87 -9.08
CA SER A 194 16.59 -11.16 -9.88
C SER A 194 15.16 -11.64 -9.62
N LYS A 195 14.97 -12.92 -9.31
CA LYS A 195 13.65 -13.48 -8.98
C LYS A 195 13.17 -13.06 -7.59
N PHE A 196 14.07 -12.94 -6.62
CA PHE A 196 13.73 -12.68 -5.22
C PHE A 196 13.75 -11.20 -4.84
N GLU A 197 14.60 -10.40 -5.48
CA GLU A 197 14.86 -9.01 -5.12
C GLU A 197 14.74 -8.07 -6.33
N THR A 198 15.59 -8.21 -7.35
CA THR A 198 15.74 -7.17 -8.40
C THR A 198 14.47 -6.95 -9.23
N ASP A 199 13.82 -8.01 -9.74
CA ASP A 199 12.63 -7.88 -10.58
C ASP A 199 11.42 -7.42 -9.77
N PRO A 200 11.13 -7.97 -8.57
CA PRO A 200 10.11 -7.42 -7.68
C PRO A 200 10.33 -5.94 -7.33
N GLU A 201 11.55 -5.55 -6.97
CA GLU A 201 11.89 -4.15 -6.69
C GLU A 201 11.65 -3.24 -7.90
N THR A 202 12.01 -3.71 -9.10
CA THR A 202 11.82 -2.95 -10.33
C THR A 202 10.33 -2.73 -10.61
N LYS A 203 9.50 -3.76 -10.43
CA LYS A 203 8.03 -3.65 -10.55
C LYS A 203 7.46 -2.68 -9.51
N ILE A 204 7.92 -2.74 -8.26
CA ILE A 204 7.52 -1.80 -7.21
C ILE A 204 7.87 -0.36 -7.60
N LYS A 205 9.11 -0.11 -8.05
CA LYS A 205 9.55 1.23 -8.49
C LYS A 205 8.69 1.77 -9.64
N GLN A 206 8.32 0.92 -10.61
CA GLN A 206 7.41 1.30 -11.69
C GLN A 206 6.02 1.69 -11.16
N LYS A 207 5.46 0.89 -10.24
CA LYS A 207 4.15 1.18 -9.63
C LYS A 207 4.16 2.47 -8.80
N LEU A 208 5.22 2.71 -8.04
CA LEU A 208 5.40 3.97 -7.30
C LEU A 208 5.53 5.18 -8.23
N LYS A 209 6.16 5.02 -9.40
CA LYS A 209 6.22 6.06 -10.40
C LYS A 209 4.82 6.39 -10.97
N GLU A 210 4.07 5.37 -11.38
CA GLU A 210 2.68 5.53 -11.86
C GLU A 210 1.82 6.27 -10.82
N LEU A 211 1.97 5.92 -9.54
CA LEU A 211 1.25 6.54 -8.43
C LEU A 211 1.60 8.03 -8.25
N ASN A 212 2.88 8.37 -8.38
CA ASN A 212 3.34 9.76 -8.33
C ASN A 212 2.83 10.59 -9.51
N ASP A 213 2.78 10.01 -10.70
CA ASP A 213 2.25 10.67 -11.89
C ASP A 213 0.76 11.01 -11.69
N ILE A 214 -0.05 10.08 -11.15
CA ILE A 214 -1.46 10.32 -10.81
C ILE A 214 -1.61 11.44 -9.77
N ASN A 215 -0.80 11.43 -8.70
CA ASN A 215 -0.82 12.49 -7.69
C ASN A 215 -0.52 13.87 -8.28
N SER A 216 0.48 13.94 -9.17
CA SER A 216 0.86 15.17 -9.88
C SER A 216 -0.29 15.67 -10.77
N ASP A 217 -0.93 14.78 -11.53
CA ASP A 217 -2.07 15.14 -12.38
C ASP A 217 -3.23 15.70 -11.57
N CYS A 218 -3.59 15.06 -10.44
CA CYS A 218 -4.61 15.58 -9.53
C CYS A 218 -4.26 17.00 -9.03
N HIS A 219 -3.00 17.23 -8.63
CA HIS A 219 -2.56 18.55 -8.17
C HIS A 219 -2.68 19.61 -9.27
N ASN A 220 -2.29 19.27 -10.50
CA ASN A 220 -2.40 20.15 -11.66
C ASN A 220 -3.86 20.51 -11.98
N TYR A 221 -4.79 19.55 -11.88
CA TYR A 221 -6.22 19.82 -12.06
C TYR A 221 -6.76 20.76 -10.98
N VAL A 222 -6.41 20.54 -9.71
CA VAL A 222 -6.81 21.45 -8.61
C VAL A 222 -6.30 22.88 -8.87
N SER A 223 -5.05 23.04 -9.30
CA SER A 223 -4.47 24.36 -9.60
C SER A 223 -5.25 25.09 -10.69
N LYS A 224 -5.55 24.42 -11.82
CA LYS A 224 -6.29 25.01 -12.93
C LYS A 224 -7.69 25.50 -12.53
N ILE A 225 -8.36 24.75 -11.65
CA ILE A 225 -9.68 25.15 -11.15
C ILE A 225 -9.54 26.37 -10.22
N LYS A 226 -8.51 26.41 -9.35
CA LYS A 226 -8.24 27.58 -8.50
C LYS A 226 -7.99 28.84 -9.31
N ASP A 227 -7.19 28.74 -10.37
CA ASP A 227 -6.92 29.86 -11.27
C ASP A 227 -8.22 30.36 -11.94
N SER A 228 -9.08 29.43 -12.35
CA SER A 228 -10.39 29.75 -12.94
C SER A 228 -11.32 30.45 -11.94
N VAL A 229 -11.37 29.98 -10.69
CA VAL A 229 -12.15 30.63 -9.60
C VAL A 229 -11.62 32.04 -9.35
N ASN A 230 -10.31 32.22 -9.23
CA ASN A 230 -9.68 33.51 -9.00
C ASN A 230 -9.96 34.51 -10.14
N ALA A 231 -9.93 34.04 -11.39
CA ALA A 231 -10.25 34.86 -12.55
C ALA A 231 -11.72 35.33 -12.53
N ILE A 232 -12.67 34.47 -12.14
CA ILE A 232 -14.08 34.85 -12.01
C ILE A 232 -14.25 35.93 -10.93
N VAL A 233 -13.65 35.72 -9.75
CA VAL A 233 -13.74 36.67 -8.63
C VAL A 233 -13.10 38.01 -8.99
N GLY A 234 -11.92 38.01 -9.60
CA GLY A 234 -11.23 39.23 -10.01
C GLY A 234 -12.02 40.04 -11.05
N ASN A 235 -12.61 39.37 -12.04
CA ASN A 235 -13.45 40.03 -13.03
C ASN A 235 -14.70 40.66 -12.41
N ASP A 236 -15.35 39.97 -11.46
CA ASP A 236 -16.54 40.48 -10.78
C ASP A 236 -16.20 41.72 -9.92
N GLN A 237 -15.06 41.70 -9.21
CA GLN A 237 -14.56 42.85 -8.43
C GLN A 237 -14.23 44.07 -9.30
N LEU A 238 -13.62 43.85 -10.48
CA LEU A 238 -13.33 44.94 -11.42
C LEU A 238 -14.62 45.59 -11.96
N LEU A 239 -15.60 44.76 -12.35
CA LEU A 239 -16.90 45.25 -12.81
C LEU A 239 -17.63 46.04 -11.72
N ALA A 240 -17.63 45.55 -10.48
CA ALA A 240 -18.24 46.25 -9.34
C ALA A 240 -17.56 47.62 -9.10
N SER A 241 -16.24 47.69 -9.20
CA SER A 241 -15.47 48.94 -9.01
C SER A 241 -15.75 49.96 -10.12
N GLN A 242 -15.90 49.51 -11.36
CA GLN A 242 -16.25 50.38 -12.49
C GLN A 242 -17.65 50.99 -12.33
N ILE A 243 -18.62 50.20 -11.86
CA ILE A 243 -19.98 50.69 -11.61
C ILE A 243 -19.98 51.71 -10.45
N ALA A 244 -19.26 51.42 -9.36
CA ALA A 244 -19.18 52.32 -8.21
C ALA A 244 -18.48 53.67 -8.50
N GLY A 245 -17.60 53.72 -9.50
CA GLY A 245 -16.94 54.96 -9.94
C GLY A 245 -17.73 55.80 -10.96
N VAL A 246 -18.87 55.30 -11.45
CA VAL A 246 -19.74 55.96 -12.44
C VAL A 246 -21.00 56.55 -11.81
N ILE A 247 -21.28 56.23 -10.54
CA ILE A 247 -22.39 56.76 -9.72
C ILE A 247 -21.86 57.86 -8.81
#